data_AF-A0A424Q006-F1
#
_entry.id   AF-A0A424Q006-F1
#
_cell.length_a   1.000
_cell.length_b   1.000
_cell.length_c   1.000
_cell.angle_alpha   90.00
_cell.angle_beta   90.00
_cell.angle_gamma   90.00
#
_symmetry.space_group_name_H-M   'P 1'
#
loop_
_entity.id
_entity.type
_entity.pdbx_description
1 polymer ?
#
loop_
_entity_poly.entity_id
_entity_poly.type
_entity_poly.pdbx_seq_one_letter_code
_entity_poly.pdbx_strand_id
1 'polypeptide(L)'
;MKKLLLILGLFLVVSCTTTVQGPSVTEEQKAKFEQQIDAFKTFTTGFYNEDIDQLMSVVADSVQWSPPQYNGGALLGYEDFKAAGLYYFENFDEITFNP
;
A
#
# COMPACT_ATOMS: atom_id res chain seq x y z
N MET A 1 -12.63 6.32 56.72
CA MET A 1 -12.98 5.65 55.43
C MET A 1 -13.44 6.60 54.32
N LYS A 2 -14.19 7.68 54.62
CA LYS A 2 -14.58 8.70 53.61
C LYS A 2 -13.41 9.37 52.86
N LYS A 3 -12.27 9.62 53.53
CA LYS A 3 -11.07 10.20 52.89
C LYS A 3 -10.35 9.23 51.93
N LEU A 4 -10.49 7.91 52.13
CA LEU A 4 -9.87 6.90 51.27
C LEU A 4 -10.68 6.68 49.98
N LEU A 5 -12.02 6.77 50.08
CA LEU A 5 -12.94 6.72 48.93
C LEU A 5 -12.76 7.92 47.98
N LEU A 6 -12.40 9.09 48.51
CA LEU A 6 -12.17 10.31 47.73
C LEU A 6 -10.89 10.25 46.89
N ILE A 7 -9.87 9.52 47.36
CA ILE A 7 -8.60 9.36 46.64
C ILE A 7 -8.76 8.34 45.49
N LEU A 8 -9.54 7.27 45.69
CA LEU A 8 -9.78 6.25 44.66
C LEU A 8 -10.58 6.80 43.46
N GLY A 9 -11.49 7.75 43.69
CA GLY A 9 -12.24 8.40 42.61
C GLY A 9 -11.38 9.33 41.73
N LEU A 10 -10.29 9.89 42.27
CA LEU A 10 -9.43 10.82 41.53
C LEU A 10 -8.47 10.09 40.56
N PHE A 11 -8.13 8.82 40.82
CA PHE A 11 -7.31 8.01 39.90
C PHE A 11 -8.09 7.52 38.67
N LEU A 12 -9.42 7.38 38.77
CA LEU A 12 -10.27 6.91 37.66
C LEU A 12 -10.49 7.97 36.56
N VAL A 13 -10.34 9.26 36.88
CA VAL A 13 -10.47 10.34 35.88
C VAL A 13 -9.17 10.60 35.10
N VAL A 14 -8.02 10.17 35.61
CA VAL A 14 -6.72 10.35 34.93
C VAL A 14 -6.49 9.29 33.83
N SER A 15 -7.16 8.12 33.89
CA SER A 15 -7.01 7.09 32.85
C SER A 15 -7.87 7.31 31.60
N CYS A 16 -8.73 8.33 31.57
CA CYS A 16 -9.62 8.62 30.43
C CYS A 16 -9.12 9.75 29.51
N THR A 17 -8.00 10.41 29.82
CA THR A 17 -7.50 11.56 29.03
C THR A 17 -6.29 11.26 28.18
N THR A 18 -5.77 10.02 28.19
CA THR A 18 -4.88 9.58 27.12
C THR A 18 -5.72 9.24 25.90
N THR A 19 -6.21 10.27 25.20
CA THR A 19 -6.34 10.12 23.74
C THR A 19 -4.95 9.75 23.27
N VAL A 20 -4.74 8.47 22.95
CA VAL A 20 -3.58 8.05 22.18
C VAL A 20 -3.74 8.77 20.85
N GLN A 21 -3.20 9.98 20.78
CA GLN A 21 -3.02 10.69 19.54
C GLN A 21 -2.06 9.79 18.78
N GLY A 22 -2.61 8.98 17.88
CA GLY A 22 -1.82 8.26 16.90
C GLY A 22 -0.88 9.26 16.22
N PRO A 23 0.26 8.81 15.69
CA PRO A 23 1.23 9.70 15.07
C PRO A 23 0.51 10.66 14.11
N SER A 24 0.67 11.97 14.32
CA SER A 24 0.04 12.98 13.49
C SER A 24 0.57 12.83 12.06
N VAL A 25 -0.32 12.60 11.08
CA VAL A 25 0.07 12.51 9.68
C VAL A 25 0.57 13.87 9.21
N THR A 26 1.83 13.95 8.80
CA THR A 26 2.44 15.18 8.30
C THR A 26 1.95 15.48 6.89
N GLU A 27 2.02 16.74 6.47
CA GLU A 27 1.70 17.12 5.08
C GLU A 27 2.62 16.41 4.06
N GLU A 28 3.87 16.14 4.43
CA GLU A 28 4.80 15.34 3.61
C GLU A 28 4.30 13.90 3.42
N GLN A 29 3.79 13.28 4.49
CA GLN A 29 3.21 11.93 4.41
C GLN A 29 1.97 11.90 3.52
N LYS A 30 1.12 12.94 3.59
CA LYS A 30 -0.06 13.07 2.70
C LYS A 30 0.37 13.20 1.24
N ALA A 31 1.30 14.09 0.94
CA ALA A 31 1.81 14.28 -0.42
C ALA A 31 2.45 12.99 -0.97
N LYS A 32 3.19 12.26 -0.13
CA LYS A 32 3.79 10.98 -0.53
C LYS A 32 2.74 9.91 -0.82
N PHE A 33 1.69 9.86 0.00
CA PHE A 33 0.56 8.96 -0.23
C PHE A 33 -0.16 9.28 -1.54
N GLU A 34 -0.47 10.54 -1.80
CA GLU A 34 -1.09 10.98 -3.05
C GLU A 34 -0.24 10.58 -4.27
N GLN A 35 1.08 10.79 -4.20
CA GLN A 35 2.01 10.34 -5.24
C GLN A 35 1.95 8.83 -5.48
N GLN A 36 1.87 8.01 -4.41
CA GLN A 36 1.76 6.55 -4.53
C GLN A 36 0.43 6.12 -5.13
N ILE A 37 -0.66 6.81 -4.79
CA ILE A 37 -1.98 6.56 -5.37
C ILE A 37 -1.98 6.87 -6.87
N ASP A 38 -1.35 7.97 -7.30
CA ASP A 38 -1.29 8.32 -8.72
C ASP A 38 -0.39 7.36 -9.52
N ALA A 39 0.70 6.89 -8.91
CA ALA A 39 1.50 5.81 -9.49
C ALA A 39 0.67 4.53 -9.68
N PHE A 40 -0.12 4.13 -8.66
CA PHE A 40 -0.98 2.96 -8.75
C PHE A 40 -2.09 3.11 -9.81
N LYS A 41 -2.72 4.29 -9.92
CA LYS A 41 -3.68 4.56 -10.99
C LYS A 41 -3.05 4.44 -12.37
N THR A 42 -1.81 4.94 -12.54
CA THR A 42 -1.07 4.82 -13.80
C THR A 42 -0.79 3.36 -14.12
N PHE A 43 -0.36 2.58 -13.13
CA PHE A 43 -0.15 1.14 -13.27
C PHE A 43 -1.42 0.41 -13.73
N THR A 44 -2.55 0.60 -13.03
CA THR A 44 -3.81 -0.08 -13.37
C THR A 44 -4.40 0.40 -14.69
N THR A 45 -4.21 1.67 -15.05
CA THR A 45 -4.61 2.21 -16.36
C THR A 45 -3.78 1.59 -17.48
N GLY A 46 -2.45 1.52 -17.32
CA GLY A 46 -1.57 0.86 -18.28
C GLY A 46 -1.93 -0.61 -18.45
N PHE A 47 -2.24 -1.31 -17.35
CA PHE A 47 -2.71 -2.69 -17.41
C PHE A 47 -4.03 -2.84 -18.17
N TYR A 48 -5.03 -2.02 -17.85
CA TYR A 48 -6.36 -2.06 -18.50
C TYR A 48 -6.28 -1.77 -20.01
N ASN A 49 -5.40 -0.86 -20.42
CA ASN A 49 -5.20 -0.50 -21.82
C ASN A 49 -4.19 -1.41 -22.56
N GLU A 50 -3.65 -2.43 -21.90
CA GLU A 50 -2.56 -3.28 -22.41
C GLU A 50 -1.32 -2.47 -22.87
N ASP A 51 -1.10 -1.30 -22.24
CA ASP A 51 0.03 -0.41 -22.49
C ASP A 51 1.17 -0.72 -21.52
N ILE A 52 2.09 -1.58 -21.98
CA ILE A 52 3.23 -2.01 -21.16
C ILE A 52 4.18 -0.85 -20.83
N ASP A 53 4.31 0.14 -21.70
CA ASP A 53 5.22 1.25 -21.47
C ASP A 53 4.65 2.19 -20.40
N GLN A 54 3.33 2.46 -20.44
CA GLN A 54 2.63 3.19 -19.38
C GLN A 54 2.69 2.44 -18.05
N LEU A 55 2.43 1.13 -18.05
CA LEU A 55 2.49 0.30 -16.84
C LEU A 55 3.89 0.34 -16.22
N MET A 56 4.93 0.12 -17.03
CA MET A 56 6.30 0.04 -16.55
C MET A 56 6.88 1.42 -16.18
N SER A 57 6.30 2.53 -16.67
CA SER A 57 6.76 3.90 -16.33
C SER A 57 6.73 4.24 -14.85
N VAL A 58 5.95 3.50 -14.05
CA VAL A 58 5.80 3.67 -12.61
C VAL A 58 6.39 2.52 -11.79
N VAL A 59 7.02 1.55 -12.46
CA VAL A 59 7.73 0.44 -11.83
C VAL A 59 9.20 0.84 -11.66
N ALA A 60 9.76 0.65 -10.47
CA ALA A 60 11.17 0.94 -10.24
C ALA A 60 12.07 -0.07 -10.94
N ASP A 61 13.15 0.39 -11.57
CA ASP A 61 14.18 -0.47 -12.18
C ASP A 61 14.77 -1.51 -11.20
N SER A 62 14.72 -1.21 -9.90
CA SER A 62 15.18 -2.08 -8.82
C SER A 62 14.08 -2.99 -8.23
N VAL A 63 12.94 -3.16 -8.91
CA VAL A 63 11.84 -3.97 -8.41
C VAL A 63 12.30 -5.39 -8.11
N GLN A 64 11.86 -5.91 -6.97
CA GLN A 64 11.97 -7.32 -6.61
C GLN A 64 10.57 -7.85 -6.41
N TRP A 65 10.19 -8.83 -7.22
CA TRP A 65 8.83 -9.33 -7.30
C TRP A 65 8.79 -10.84 -7.13
N SER A 66 7.84 -11.33 -6.32
CA SER A 66 7.51 -12.74 -6.27
C SER A 66 6.29 -12.98 -7.16
N PRO A 67 6.40 -13.80 -8.22
CA PRO A 67 5.27 -14.11 -9.08
C PRO A 67 4.18 -14.89 -8.31
N PRO A 68 2.91 -14.81 -8.77
CA PRO A 68 1.82 -15.58 -8.19
C PRO A 68 2.00 -17.09 -8.40
N GLN A 69 2.70 -17.50 -9.46
CA GLN A 69 3.07 -18.88 -9.68
C GLN A 69 4.30 -19.24 -8.86
N TYR A 70 4.24 -20.37 -8.12
CA TYR A 70 5.36 -20.80 -7.30
C TYR A 70 6.61 -21.09 -8.14
N ASN A 71 7.70 -20.38 -7.86
CA ASN A 71 8.98 -20.47 -8.58
C ASN A 71 10.14 -20.90 -7.66
N GLY A 72 9.86 -21.53 -6.52
CA GLY A 72 10.87 -21.88 -5.51
C GLY A 72 11.22 -20.73 -4.55
N GLY A 73 10.42 -19.66 -4.52
CA GLY A 73 10.64 -18.50 -3.64
C GLY A 73 11.69 -17.51 -4.16
N ALA A 74 12.03 -17.59 -5.43
CA ALA A 74 12.96 -16.67 -6.06
C ALA A 74 12.31 -15.30 -6.29
N LEU A 75 13.02 -14.23 -5.96
CA LEU A 75 12.64 -12.87 -6.34
C LEU A 75 13.11 -12.60 -7.77
N LEU A 76 12.18 -12.09 -8.58
CA LEU A 76 12.37 -11.74 -9.98
C LEU A 76 12.58 -10.23 -10.13
N GLY A 77 13.21 -9.83 -11.23
CA GLY A 77 13.59 -8.44 -11.50
C GLY A 77 12.63 -7.70 -12.43
N TYR A 78 13.04 -6.50 -12.84
CA TYR A 78 12.28 -5.60 -13.71
C TYR A 78 11.86 -6.23 -15.05
N GLU A 79 12.79 -6.88 -15.76
CA GLU A 79 12.49 -7.51 -17.05
C GLU A 79 11.54 -8.71 -16.91
N ASP A 80 11.68 -9.49 -15.83
CA ASP A 80 10.77 -10.61 -15.54
C ASP A 80 9.36 -10.11 -15.18
N PHE A 81 9.27 -9.00 -14.45
CA PHE A 81 8.01 -8.34 -14.14
C PHE A 81 7.33 -7.84 -15.41
N LYS A 82 8.09 -7.19 -16.32
CA LYS A 82 7.59 -6.76 -17.63
C LYS A 82 7.09 -7.93 -18.45
N ALA A 83 7.85 -9.03 -18.50
CA ALA A 83 7.48 -10.24 -19.21
C ALA A 83 6.19 -10.86 -18.66
N ALA A 84 5.99 -10.82 -17.34
CA ALA A 84 4.73 -11.26 -16.75
C ALA A 84 3.55 -10.37 -17.13
N GLY A 85 3.71 -9.03 -17.14
CA GLY A 85 2.68 -8.11 -17.61
C GLY A 85 2.26 -8.41 -19.06
N LEU A 86 3.24 -8.58 -19.95
CA LEU A 86 3.00 -8.97 -21.35
C LEU A 86 2.29 -10.33 -21.46
N TYR A 87 2.70 -11.31 -20.65
CA TYR A 87 2.02 -12.60 -20.61
C TYR A 87 0.54 -12.46 -20.24
N TYR A 88 0.20 -11.58 -19.30
CA TYR A 88 -1.21 -11.35 -18.98
C TYR A 88 -1.98 -10.75 -20.17
N PHE A 89 -1.41 -9.76 -20.85
CA PHE A 89 -2.03 -9.13 -22.04
C PHE A 89 -2.23 -10.15 -23.17
N GLU A 90 -1.30 -11.08 -23.35
CA GLU A 90 -1.40 -12.08 -24.42
C GLU A 90 -2.42 -13.20 -24.14
N ASN A 91 -2.74 -13.48 -22.88
CA ASN A 91 -3.46 -14.69 -22.48
C ASN A 91 -4.82 -14.44 -21.83
N PHE A 92 -5.15 -13.19 -21.49
CA PHE A 92 -6.38 -12.84 -20.80
C PHE A 92 -6.91 -11.50 -21.30
N ASP A 93 -8.22 -11.44 -21.53
CA ASP A 93 -8.92 -10.20 -21.89
C ASP A 93 -9.68 -9.64 -20.68
N GLU A 94 -10.03 -8.34 -20.77
CA GLU A 94 -10.93 -7.65 -19.82
C GLU A 94 -10.46 -7.70 -18.35
N ILE A 95 -9.14 -7.70 -18.11
CA ILE A 95 -8.62 -7.61 -16.74
C ILE A 95 -8.89 -6.21 -16.18
N THR A 96 -9.64 -6.14 -15.08
CA THR A 96 -9.99 -4.89 -14.39
C THR A 96 -9.55 -4.90 -12.94
N PHE A 97 -9.07 -3.75 -12.44
CA PHE A 97 -8.82 -3.52 -11.01
C PHE A 97 -10.02 -2.80 -10.40
N ASN A 98 -10.69 -3.45 -9.44
CA ASN A 98 -11.82 -2.85 -8.73
C ASN A 98 -11.33 -2.10 -7.47
N PRO A 99 -11.86 -0.90 -7.18
CA PRO A 99 -11.54 -0.13 -5.99
C PRO A 99 -12.16 -0.71 -4.71
#